data_AF-A0A674CQG5-F1
#
_entry.id   AF-A0A674CQG5-F1
#
_cell.length_a   1.000
_cell.length_b   1.000
_cell.length_c   1.000
_cell.angle_alpha   90.00
_cell.angle_beta   90.00
_cell.angle_gamma   90.00
#
_symmetry.space_group_name_H-M   'P 1'
#
loop_
_entity.id
_entity.type
_entity.pdbx_description
1 polymer ?
#
loop_
_entity_poly.entity_id
_entity_poly.type
_entity_poly.pdbx_seq_one_letter_code
_entity_poly.pdbx_strand_id
1 'polypeptide(L)'
;MDMNLSARCALVLFLLAFVDLKIVSATDKPGVCPRRRWGMGICAELCSNDSDCPNDEKCCHNGCGHVCIAPYTGKPGVCPRRRWGIGICAELCSNDSDCPNDEKCCYNGCGHVCIAPYTGKPGVCPRRRWGIGICAELCSNDSDCPNDEKCCYNGCGHVCIAPYTDKPGVCPRRRWGAGICAELCSNDSDCPNDEKCCHNGCGHDCFAPTQ
;
A
#
# COMPACT_ATOMS: atom_id res chain seq x y z
N MET A 1 48.68 27.61 12.18
CA MET A 1 47.87 26.85 11.19
C MET A 1 46.42 26.94 11.69
N ASP A 2 45.41 26.34 11.06
CA ASP A 2 44.07 26.15 11.67
C ASP A 2 42.90 27.13 11.37
N MET A 3 43.03 28.07 10.42
CA MET A 3 41.83 28.75 9.86
C MET A 3 41.07 27.85 8.85
N ASN A 4 41.80 26.97 8.16
CA ASN A 4 41.24 26.06 7.15
C ASN A 4 40.55 24.82 7.74
N LEU A 5 40.93 24.38 8.95
CA LEU A 5 40.32 23.20 9.58
C LEU A 5 38.94 23.55 10.16
N SER A 6 38.82 24.71 10.80
CA SER A 6 37.55 25.23 11.33
C SER A 6 36.51 25.47 10.23
N ALA A 7 36.91 26.10 9.12
CA ALA A 7 36.02 26.33 7.98
C ALA A 7 35.55 25.03 7.31
N ARG A 8 36.42 24.01 7.20
CA ARG A 8 36.06 22.70 6.66
C ARG A 8 35.13 21.93 7.59
N CYS A 9 35.36 21.97 8.90
CA CYS A 9 34.45 21.35 9.88
C CYS A 9 33.08 22.02 9.85
N ALA A 10 33.01 23.35 9.77
CA ALA A 10 31.74 24.07 9.65
C ALA A 10 30.99 23.70 8.37
N LEU A 11 31.69 23.59 7.24
CA LEU A 11 31.09 23.20 5.95
C LEU A 11 30.60 21.75 5.97
N VAL A 12 31.36 20.82 6.57
CA VAL A 12 30.94 19.42 6.76
C VAL A 12 29.73 19.32 7.68
N LEU A 13 29.71 20.04 8.80
CA LEU A 13 28.56 20.06 9.70
C LEU A 13 27.31 20.69 9.06
N PHE A 14 27.48 21.74 8.26
CA PHE A 14 26.39 22.34 7.48
C PHE A 14 25.86 21.34 6.45
N LEU A 15 26.73 20.66 5.71
CA LEU A 15 26.34 19.65 4.73
C LEU A 15 25.66 18.45 5.39
N LEU A 16 26.17 17.96 6.53
CA LEU A 16 25.53 16.88 7.28
C LEU A 16 24.16 17.30 7.81
N ALA A 17 24.02 18.52 8.34
CA ALA A 17 22.71 19.05 8.77
C ALA A 17 21.73 19.25 7.60
N PHE A 18 22.21 19.67 6.42
CA PHE A 18 21.39 19.75 5.20
C PHE A 18 20.98 18.37 4.68
N VAL A 19 21.85 17.37 4.82
CA VAL A 19 21.58 15.97 4.44
C VAL A 19 20.59 15.34 5.43
N ASP A 20 20.73 15.56 6.74
CA ASP A 20 19.80 15.06 7.75
C ASP A 20 18.42 15.72 7.65
N LEU A 21 18.33 17.03 7.36
CA LEU A 21 17.04 17.72 7.17
C LEU A 21 16.27 17.21 5.94
N LYS A 22 16.98 16.77 4.89
CA LYS A 22 16.37 16.17 3.69
C LYS A 22 15.91 14.72 3.90
N ILE A 23 16.39 14.03 4.95
CA ILE A 23 16.08 12.62 5.22
C ILE A 23 14.80 12.45 6.06
N VAL A 24 14.33 13.50 6.75
CA VAL A 24 13.27 13.39 7.78
C VAL A 24 11.83 13.52 7.26
N SER A 25 11.55 14.07 6.08
CA SER A 25 10.14 14.34 5.70
C SER A 25 9.71 13.59 4.44
N ALA A 26 9.46 12.30 4.57
CA ALA A 26 8.49 11.61 3.72
C ALA A 26 7.37 11.10 4.62
N THR A 27 6.71 12.05 5.31
CA THR A 27 5.51 11.77 6.09
C THR A 27 4.37 11.61 5.09
N ASP A 28 3.86 10.38 4.93
CA ASP A 28 2.61 10.17 4.21
C ASP A 28 1.50 10.91 4.96
N LYS A 29 0.90 11.92 4.32
CA LYS A 29 -0.24 12.64 4.89
C LYS A 29 -1.47 11.73 4.86
N PRO A 30 -2.37 11.83 5.84
CA PRO A 30 -3.57 11.01 5.90
C PRO A 30 -4.50 11.24 4.69
N GLY A 31 -5.32 10.24 4.39
CA GLY A 31 -6.28 10.29 3.29
C GLY A 31 -5.76 9.65 2.00
N VAL A 32 -6.61 9.63 0.98
CA VAL A 32 -6.39 8.93 -0.29
C VAL A 32 -6.43 9.91 -1.45
N CYS A 33 -5.53 9.71 -2.43
CA CYS A 33 -5.55 10.48 -3.66
C CYS A 33 -6.87 10.23 -4.42
N PRO A 34 -7.61 11.29 -4.81
CA PRO A 34 -8.86 11.12 -5.55
C PRO A 34 -8.60 10.48 -6.91
N ARG A 35 -9.46 9.57 -7.35
CA ARG A 35 -9.36 8.97 -8.68
C ARG A 35 -9.98 9.92 -9.71
N ARG A 36 -9.20 10.84 -10.26
CA ARG A 36 -9.66 11.72 -11.34
C ARG A 36 -9.40 11.06 -12.70
N ARG A 37 -10.03 11.58 -13.76
CA ARG A 37 -9.62 11.32 -15.15
C ARG A 37 -8.31 12.06 -15.40
N TRP A 38 -7.26 11.52 -14.79
CA TRP A 38 -5.89 11.95 -14.78
C TRP A 38 -5.38 11.97 -16.24
N GLY A 39 -5.17 13.19 -16.78
CA GLY A 39 -4.90 13.42 -18.20
C GLY A 39 -5.42 14.75 -18.74
N MET A 40 -6.35 15.42 -18.03
CA MET A 40 -6.73 16.83 -18.27
C MET A 40 -5.99 17.79 -17.32
N GLY A 41 -4.74 17.47 -16.95
CA GLY A 41 -3.91 18.27 -16.06
C GLY A 41 -2.58 18.64 -16.72
N ILE A 42 -1.81 19.51 -16.07
CA ILE A 42 -0.45 19.82 -16.50
C ILE A 42 0.42 18.57 -16.29
N CYS A 43 1.08 18.09 -17.35
CA CYS A 43 2.12 17.07 -17.24
C CYS A 43 3.40 17.70 -16.70
N ALA A 44 3.44 17.87 -15.38
CA ALA A 44 4.59 18.38 -14.66
C ALA A 44 4.74 17.66 -13.33
N GLU A 45 6.00 17.50 -12.90
CA GLU A 45 6.35 17.01 -11.57
C GLU A 45 6.37 18.20 -10.59
N LEU A 46 5.21 18.55 -10.05
CA LEU A 46 5.07 19.69 -9.12
C LEU A 46 5.37 19.31 -7.67
N CYS A 47 5.39 18.02 -7.36
CA CYS A 47 5.75 17.46 -6.06
C CYS A 47 6.38 16.07 -6.28
N SER A 48 7.19 15.62 -5.33
CA SER A 48 7.75 14.25 -5.31
C SER A 48 7.16 13.40 -4.18
N ASN A 49 6.71 14.04 -3.10
CA ASN A 49 6.03 13.39 -1.98
C ASN A 49 5.07 14.36 -1.28
N ASP A 50 4.26 13.85 -0.35
CA ASP A 50 3.25 14.63 0.37
C ASP A 50 3.81 15.83 1.13
N SER A 51 5.08 15.77 1.57
CA SER A 51 5.69 16.88 2.31
C SER A 51 6.01 18.10 1.44
N ASP A 52 6.11 17.92 0.12
CA ASP A 52 6.28 19.02 -0.82
C ASP A 52 4.99 19.84 -0.99
N CYS A 53 3.86 19.28 -0.58
CA CYS A 53 2.55 19.88 -0.73
C CYS A 53 2.14 20.72 0.49
N PRO A 54 1.42 21.83 0.30
CA PRO A 54 0.94 22.65 1.41
C PRO A 54 -0.16 21.93 2.21
N ASN A 55 -0.36 22.34 3.47
CA ASN A 55 -1.44 21.87 4.34
C ASN A 55 -1.57 20.33 4.36
N ASP A 56 -2.78 19.80 4.25
CA ASP A 56 -3.09 18.38 4.20
C ASP A 56 -3.10 17.80 2.78
N GLU A 57 -2.65 18.56 1.77
CA GLU A 57 -2.64 18.08 0.38
C GLU A 57 -1.63 16.96 0.17
N LYS A 58 -2.03 15.94 -0.58
CA LYS A 58 -1.18 14.82 -0.97
C LYS A 58 -0.59 15.04 -2.36
N CYS A 59 0.62 14.51 -2.56
CA CYS A 59 1.25 14.48 -3.86
C CYS A 59 0.69 13.30 -4.67
N CYS A 60 -0.19 13.60 -5.62
CA CYS A 60 -0.95 12.58 -6.34
C CYS A 60 -0.56 12.54 -7.82
N HIS A 61 -0.36 11.33 -8.33
CA HIS A 61 -0.10 11.10 -9.73
C HIS A 61 -1.31 11.49 -10.59
N ASN A 62 -1.06 12.30 -11.63
CA ASN A 62 -2.09 12.88 -12.48
C ASN A 62 -2.16 12.31 -13.90
N GLY A 63 -1.53 11.17 -14.14
CA GLY A 63 -1.54 10.47 -15.42
C GLY A 63 -0.22 10.62 -16.19
N CYS A 64 0.50 11.73 -15.97
CA CYS A 64 1.78 12.02 -16.61
C CYS A 64 2.77 12.80 -15.73
N GLY A 65 2.36 13.24 -14.55
CA GLY A 65 3.19 13.88 -13.55
C GLY A 65 2.55 13.79 -12.15
N HIS A 66 2.97 14.65 -11.23
CA HIS A 66 2.43 14.71 -9.87
C HIS A 66 2.03 16.13 -9.50
N VAL A 67 0.91 16.24 -8.79
CA VAL A 67 0.36 17.51 -8.33
C VAL A 67 -0.17 17.37 -6.91
N CYS A 68 -0.05 18.46 -6.15
CA CYS A 68 -0.66 18.56 -4.84
C CYS A 68 -2.17 18.69 -4.96
N ILE A 69 -2.90 17.82 -4.26
CA ILE A 69 -4.37 17.82 -4.26
C ILE A 69 -4.90 17.47 -2.88
N ALA A 70 -6.01 18.09 -2.51
CA ALA A 70 -6.74 17.74 -1.31
C ALA A 70 -7.13 16.24 -1.33
N PRO A 71 -6.74 15.45 -0.33
CA PRO A 71 -7.13 14.06 -0.24
C PRO A 71 -8.59 13.92 0.19
N TYR A 72 -9.16 12.74 -0.04
CA TYR A 72 -10.43 12.36 0.57
C TYR A 72 -10.22 11.34 1.68
N THR A 73 -11.15 11.30 2.63
CA THR A 73 -11.20 10.25 3.65
C THR A 73 -11.95 9.06 3.08
N GLY A 74 -11.24 7.94 2.87
CA GLY A 74 -11.87 6.69 2.45
C GLY A 74 -12.85 6.18 3.49
N LYS A 75 -13.99 5.65 3.04
CA LYS A 75 -14.96 5.01 3.94
C LYS A 75 -14.46 3.64 4.39
N PRO A 76 -14.81 3.19 5.61
CA PRO A 76 -14.37 1.90 6.13
C PRO A 76 -14.90 0.72 5.30
N GLY A 77 -14.25 -0.44 5.46
CA GLY A 77 -14.63 -1.68 4.79
C GLY A 77 -13.97 -1.89 3.43
N VAL A 78 -14.23 -3.05 2.84
CA VAL A 78 -13.58 -3.54 1.61
C VAL A 78 -14.61 -3.72 0.51
N CYS A 79 -14.24 -3.33 -0.72
CA CYS A 79 -15.07 -3.57 -1.90
C CYS A 79 -15.25 -5.09 -2.11
N PRO A 80 -16.49 -5.60 -2.24
CA PRO A 80 -16.71 -7.01 -2.50
C PRO A 80 -16.13 -7.40 -3.85
N ARG A 81 -15.48 -8.56 -3.92
CA ARG A 81 -15.12 -9.17 -5.21
C ARG A 81 -16.40 -9.69 -5.84
N ARG A 82 -16.77 -9.15 -7.00
CA ARG A 82 -17.82 -9.71 -7.84
C ARG A 82 -17.21 -10.22 -9.14
N ARG A 83 -17.96 -11.06 -9.86
CA ARG A 83 -17.66 -11.39 -11.26
C ARG A 83 -17.81 -10.09 -12.07
N TRP A 84 -16.72 -9.36 -12.15
CA TRP A 84 -16.61 -8.06 -12.79
C TRP A 84 -17.10 -8.14 -14.25
N GLY A 85 -17.99 -7.23 -14.64
CA GLY A 85 -18.63 -7.21 -15.98
C GLY A 85 -20.12 -7.55 -16.04
N ILE A 86 -20.74 -8.01 -14.93
CA ILE A 86 -22.20 -8.09 -14.81
C ILE A 86 -22.69 -6.83 -14.10
N GLY A 87 -23.04 -5.80 -14.89
CA GLY A 87 -23.49 -4.51 -14.34
C GLY A 87 -23.42 -3.37 -15.36
N ILE A 88 -23.80 -2.16 -14.93
CA ILE A 88 -23.74 -0.96 -15.77
C ILE A 88 -22.28 -0.58 -15.98
N CYS A 89 -21.88 -0.47 -17.25
CA CYS A 89 -20.55 0.00 -17.63
C CYS A 89 -20.48 1.53 -17.61
N ALA A 90 -20.46 2.11 -16.43
CA ALA A 90 -20.44 3.57 -16.26
C ALA A 90 -19.60 3.99 -15.05
N GLU A 91 -19.04 5.19 -15.13
CA GLU A 91 -18.34 5.86 -14.03
C GLU A 91 -19.38 6.65 -13.21
N LEU A 92 -20.05 5.98 -12.27
CA LEU A 92 -21.11 6.57 -11.44
C LEU A 92 -20.56 7.24 -10.17
N CYS A 93 -19.31 6.96 -9.82
CA CYS A 93 -18.59 7.58 -8.71
C CYS A 93 -17.10 7.64 -9.07
N SER A 94 -16.37 8.59 -8.49
CA SER A 94 -14.91 8.71 -8.60
C SER A 94 -14.22 8.26 -7.32
N ASN A 95 -14.83 8.52 -6.16
CA ASN A 95 -14.31 8.12 -4.86
C ASN A 95 -15.45 7.86 -3.87
N ASP A 96 -15.12 7.32 -2.70
CA ASP A 96 -16.10 6.93 -1.68
C ASP A 96 -17.00 8.10 -1.22
N SER A 97 -16.49 9.34 -1.27
CA SER A 97 -17.26 10.53 -0.88
C SER A 97 -18.41 10.84 -1.84
N ASP A 98 -18.37 10.33 -3.07
CA ASP A 98 -19.45 10.52 -4.05
C ASP A 98 -20.63 9.57 -3.77
N CYS A 99 -20.42 8.55 -2.95
CA CYS A 99 -21.42 7.53 -2.63
C CYS A 99 -22.23 7.90 -1.38
N PRO A 100 -23.51 7.51 -1.31
CA PRO A 100 -24.33 7.73 -0.12
C PRO A 100 -23.89 6.84 1.05
N ASN A 101 -24.26 7.22 2.28
CA ASN A 101 -24.06 6.42 3.50
C ASN A 101 -22.62 5.88 3.63
N ASP A 102 -22.47 4.60 3.98
CA ASP A 102 -21.18 3.90 4.08
C ASP A 102 -20.76 3.18 2.78
N GLU A 103 -21.45 3.43 1.66
CA GLU A 103 -21.11 2.78 0.39
C GLU A 103 -19.78 3.28 -0.16
N LYS A 104 -18.99 2.34 -0.70
CA LYS A 104 -17.69 2.61 -1.32
C LYS A 104 -17.82 2.66 -2.84
N CYS A 105 -16.94 3.43 -3.46
CA CYS A 105 -16.85 3.52 -4.91
C CYS A 105 -16.00 2.36 -5.45
N CYS A 106 -16.67 1.29 -5.89
CA CYS A 106 -16.00 0.04 -6.25
C CYS A 106 -15.96 -0.15 -7.76
N TYR A 107 -14.80 -0.56 -8.28
CA TYR A 107 -14.60 -0.89 -9.69
C TYR A 107 -15.39 -2.13 -10.05
N ASN A 108 -16.30 -2.08 -11.03
CA ASN A 108 -17.18 -3.19 -11.36
C ASN A 108 -16.74 -4.07 -12.55
N GLY A 109 -15.55 -3.84 -13.10
CA GLY A 109 -15.04 -4.52 -14.31
C GLY A 109 -14.96 -3.67 -15.56
N CYS A 110 -15.67 -2.55 -15.61
CA CYS A 110 -15.49 -1.57 -16.68
C CYS A 110 -15.87 -0.13 -16.31
N GLY A 111 -16.48 0.08 -15.13
CA GLY A 111 -16.72 1.39 -14.54
C GLY A 111 -16.66 1.33 -13.01
N HIS A 112 -17.27 2.30 -12.34
CA HIS A 112 -17.34 2.38 -10.89
C HIS A 112 -18.77 2.64 -10.44
N VAL A 113 -19.18 1.92 -9.40
CA VAL A 113 -20.51 2.08 -8.83
C VAL A 113 -20.39 2.09 -7.31
N CYS A 114 -21.34 2.73 -6.65
CA CYS A 114 -21.46 2.69 -5.20
C CYS A 114 -21.97 1.32 -4.77
N ILE A 115 -21.23 0.66 -3.89
CA ILE A 115 -21.56 -0.67 -3.36
C ILE A 115 -21.35 -0.67 -1.84
N ALA A 116 -22.27 -1.29 -1.12
CA ALA A 116 -22.10 -1.57 0.30
C ALA A 116 -20.83 -2.41 0.54
N PRO A 117 -19.88 -1.92 1.36
CA PRO A 117 -18.67 -2.66 1.66
C PRO A 117 -18.95 -3.86 2.58
N TYR A 118 -18.03 -4.81 2.61
CA TYR A 118 -17.99 -5.83 3.66
C TYR A 118 -16.90 -5.52 4.68
N THR A 119 -17.04 -6.06 5.89
CA THR A 119 -16.00 -6.00 6.92
C THR A 119 -15.06 -7.19 6.72
N GLY A 120 -13.80 -6.92 6.37
CA GLY A 120 -12.80 -7.97 6.26
C GLY A 120 -12.48 -8.58 7.62
N LYS A 121 -12.21 -9.88 7.64
CA LYS A 121 -11.75 -10.56 8.87
C LYS A 121 -10.29 -10.22 9.16
N PRO A 122 -9.87 -10.23 10.44
CA PRO A 122 -8.49 -9.91 10.82
C PRO A 122 -7.48 -10.90 10.23
N GLY A 123 -6.22 -10.47 10.16
CA GLY A 123 -5.10 -11.27 9.66
C GLY A 123 -4.87 -11.17 8.15
N VAL A 124 -3.83 -11.86 7.67
CA VAL A 124 -3.33 -11.77 6.29
C VAL A 124 -3.34 -13.15 5.63
N CYS A 125 -3.62 -13.16 4.33
CA CYS A 125 -3.59 -14.38 3.52
C CYS A 125 -2.14 -14.90 3.36
N PRO A 126 -1.88 -16.20 3.58
CA PRO A 126 -0.54 -16.77 3.42
C PRO A 126 -0.01 -16.60 1.99
N ARG A 127 1.25 -16.15 1.86
CA ARG A 127 1.95 -15.97 0.57
C ARG A 127 2.54 -17.27 0.02
N ARG A 128 1.85 -18.40 0.16
CA ARG A 128 2.40 -19.69 -0.28
C ARG A 128 2.55 -19.73 -1.81
N ARG A 129 3.46 -20.58 -2.30
CA ARG A 129 3.57 -20.90 -3.74
C ARG A 129 2.36 -21.74 -4.13
N TRP A 130 1.25 -21.08 -4.41
CA TRP A 130 -0.03 -21.71 -4.65
C TRP A 130 -0.09 -22.33 -6.06
N GLY A 131 0.47 -23.53 -6.19
CA GLY A 131 0.44 -24.32 -7.42
C GLY A 131 -0.07 -25.76 -7.22
N ILE A 132 -0.55 -26.11 -6.02
CA ILE A 132 -0.99 -27.45 -5.65
C ILE A 132 -2.31 -27.35 -4.86
N GLY A 133 -3.35 -26.81 -5.49
CA GLY A 133 -4.67 -26.62 -4.87
C GLY A 133 -5.81 -26.73 -5.87
N ILE A 134 -7.05 -26.80 -5.37
CA ILE A 134 -8.25 -26.83 -6.21
C ILE A 134 -8.39 -25.47 -6.91
N CYS A 135 -8.49 -25.50 -8.24
CA CYS A 135 -8.75 -24.33 -9.05
C CYS A 135 -10.26 -24.02 -9.08
N ALA A 136 -10.78 -23.49 -7.99
CA ALA A 136 -12.19 -23.16 -7.85
C ALA A 136 -12.40 -21.88 -7.05
N GLU A 137 -13.50 -21.19 -7.33
CA GLU A 137 -13.98 -20.04 -6.59
C GLU A 137 -14.90 -20.52 -5.46
N LEU A 138 -14.31 -20.92 -4.32
CA LEU A 138 -15.06 -21.47 -3.18
C LEU A 138 -15.60 -20.39 -2.23
N CYS A 139 -15.07 -19.17 -2.34
CA CYS A 139 -15.50 -17.99 -1.61
C CYS A 139 -15.29 -16.75 -2.48
N SER A 140 -16.06 -15.69 -2.26
CA SER A 140 -15.87 -14.38 -2.90
C SER A 140 -15.22 -13.38 -1.95
N ASN A 141 -15.57 -13.42 -0.67
CA ASN A 141 -15.00 -12.57 0.37
C ASN A 141 -14.95 -13.29 1.72
N ASP A 142 -14.30 -12.67 2.71
CA ASP A 142 -14.10 -13.27 4.04
C ASP A 142 -15.41 -13.66 4.74
N SER A 143 -16.52 -12.96 4.46
CA SER A 143 -17.83 -13.25 5.04
C SER A 143 -18.40 -14.60 4.59
N ASP A 144 -17.95 -15.12 3.45
CA ASP A 144 -18.37 -16.43 2.94
C ASP A 144 -17.68 -17.58 3.68
N CYS A 145 -16.59 -17.30 4.38
CA CYS A 145 -15.80 -18.29 5.09
C CYS A 145 -16.30 -18.49 6.53
N PRO A 146 -16.19 -19.71 7.08
CA PRO A 146 -16.53 -19.94 8.48
C PRO A 146 -15.50 -19.32 9.43
N ASN A 147 -15.89 -19.13 10.70
CA ASN A 147 -15.00 -18.67 11.78
C ASN A 147 -14.17 -17.44 11.39
N ASP A 148 -12.86 -17.44 11.70
CA ASP A 148 -11.91 -16.38 11.36
C ASP A 148 -11.16 -16.62 10.04
N GLU A 149 -11.60 -17.60 9.22
CA GLU A 149 -10.95 -17.89 7.95
C GLU A 149 -11.17 -16.77 6.92
N LYS A 150 -10.12 -16.46 6.15
CA LYS A 150 -10.13 -15.47 5.08
C LYS A 150 -10.27 -16.14 3.72
N CYS A 151 -10.88 -15.41 2.80
CA CYS A 151 -11.01 -15.84 1.41
C CYS A 151 -9.75 -15.48 0.61
N CYS A 152 -8.83 -16.45 0.49
CA CYS A 152 -7.50 -16.21 -0.04
C CYS A 152 -7.32 -16.76 -1.46
N TYR A 153 -6.61 -15.99 -2.29
CA TYR A 153 -6.26 -16.41 -3.64
C TYR A 153 -5.21 -17.51 -3.59
N ASN A 154 -5.48 -18.62 -4.29
CA ASN A 154 -4.60 -19.78 -4.33
C ASN A 154 -3.93 -19.98 -5.70
N GLY A 155 -3.66 -18.90 -6.43
CA GLY A 155 -2.94 -18.98 -7.71
C GLY A 155 -3.83 -19.23 -8.92
N CYS A 156 -5.08 -19.67 -8.75
CA CYS A 156 -6.07 -19.66 -9.84
C CYS A 156 -7.55 -19.60 -9.41
N GLY A 157 -7.86 -19.76 -8.12
CA GLY A 157 -9.18 -19.55 -7.54
C GLY A 157 -9.07 -19.00 -6.11
N HIS A 158 -10.13 -19.17 -5.32
CA HIS A 158 -10.20 -18.70 -3.94
C HIS A 158 -10.71 -19.78 -3.00
N VAL A 159 -10.08 -19.86 -1.83
CA VAL A 159 -10.42 -20.84 -0.81
C VAL A 159 -10.38 -20.18 0.56
N CYS A 160 -11.24 -20.64 1.45
CA CYS A 160 -11.21 -20.27 2.86
C CYS A 160 -10.00 -20.92 3.54
N ILE A 161 -9.16 -20.10 4.16
CA ILE A 161 -8.02 -20.58 4.92
C ILE A 161 -7.81 -19.72 6.17
N ALA A 162 -7.32 -20.36 7.23
CA ALA A 162 -6.87 -19.67 8.43
C ALA A 162 -5.82 -18.59 8.07
N PRO A 163 -6.04 -17.33 8.48
CA PRO A 163 -5.05 -16.28 8.29
C PRO A 163 -3.91 -16.40 9.29
N TYR A 164 -2.80 -15.72 9.00
CA TYR A 164 -1.77 -15.46 10.00
C TYR A 164 -1.84 -14.00 10.47
N THR A 165 -1.29 -13.75 11.65
CA THR A 165 -1.18 -12.39 12.20
C THR A 165 0.18 -11.81 11.82
N ASP A 166 0.18 -10.63 11.21
CA ASP A 166 1.42 -9.88 10.99
C ASP A 166 2.03 -9.48 12.33
N LYS A 167 3.35 -9.55 12.42
CA LYS A 167 4.06 -9.01 13.58
C LYS A 167 4.04 -7.47 13.54
N PRO A 168 4.06 -6.80 14.70
CA PRO A 168 4.11 -5.35 14.77
C PRO A 168 5.33 -4.74 14.05
N GLY A 169 5.19 -3.49 13.62
CA GLY A 169 6.26 -2.72 12.97
C GLY A 169 6.25 -2.79 11.45
N VAL A 170 7.13 -2.03 10.82
CA VAL A 170 7.19 -1.84 9.36
C VAL A 170 8.49 -2.44 8.82
N CYS A 171 8.44 -3.02 7.63
CA CYS A 171 9.64 -3.48 6.96
C CYS A 171 10.59 -2.30 6.69
N PRO A 172 11.89 -2.40 7.00
CA PRO A 172 12.83 -1.31 6.79
C PRO A 172 12.85 -0.87 5.32
N ARG A 173 12.66 0.43 5.07
CA ARG A 173 12.89 1.02 3.75
C ARG A 173 14.40 1.03 3.48
N ARG A 174 14.99 0.07 2.73
CA ARG A 174 16.27 0.31 2.02
C ARG A 174 16.80 -0.75 1.03
N ARG A 175 17.65 -0.18 0.14
CA ARG A 175 18.60 -0.69 -0.88
C ARG A 175 18.38 -2.08 -1.46
N TRP A 176 17.93 -2.07 -2.72
CA TRP A 176 18.12 -3.14 -3.69
C TRP A 176 19.47 -3.84 -3.52
N GLY A 177 19.45 -5.15 -3.23
CA GLY A 177 20.63 -6.01 -3.26
C GLY A 177 21.34 -6.26 -1.93
N ALA A 178 20.78 -5.87 -0.78
CA ALA A 178 21.26 -6.32 0.52
C ALA A 178 20.56 -7.64 0.91
N GLY A 179 21.25 -8.77 0.80
CA GLY A 179 20.74 -10.10 1.17
C GLY A 179 20.87 -11.13 0.06
N ILE A 180 20.50 -12.39 0.37
CA ILE A 180 20.47 -13.47 -0.61
C ILE A 180 19.19 -13.34 -1.44
N CYS A 181 19.33 -13.51 -2.75
CA CYS A 181 18.18 -13.57 -3.66
C CYS A 181 17.45 -14.92 -3.52
N ALA A 182 16.68 -15.06 -2.44
CA ALA A 182 15.97 -16.28 -2.10
C ALA A 182 14.67 -15.97 -1.36
N GLU A 183 13.73 -16.92 -1.40
CA GLU A 183 12.50 -16.90 -0.60
C GLU A 183 12.77 -17.62 0.72
N LEU A 184 13.36 -16.91 1.69
CA LEU A 184 13.76 -17.47 3.00
C LEU A 184 12.60 -17.48 4.01
N CYS A 185 11.60 -16.64 3.79
CA CYS A 185 10.36 -16.59 4.55
C CYS A 185 9.18 -16.36 3.59
N SER A 186 7.98 -16.81 3.97
CA SER A 186 6.73 -16.49 3.25
C SER A 186 5.90 -15.45 4.02
N ASN A 187 6.00 -15.45 5.35
CA ASN A 187 5.31 -14.51 6.22
C ASN A 187 6.07 -14.29 7.53
N ASP A 188 5.63 -13.32 8.32
CA ASP A 188 6.27 -12.95 9.60
C ASP A 188 6.35 -14.12 10.58
N SER A 189 5.44 -15.09 10.52
CA SER A 189 5.46 -16.24 11.42
C SER A 189 6.59 -17.23 11.13
N ASP A 190 7.18 -17.18 9.92
CA ASP A 190 8.37 -17.98 9.57
C ASP A 190 9.65 -17.37 10.18
N CYS A 191 9.62 -16.09 10.56
CA CYS A 191 10.77 -15.38 11.10
C CYS A 191 10.87 -15.54 12.63
N PRO A 192 12.08 -15.58 13.20
CA PRO A 192 12.25 -15.66 14.64
C PRO A 192 11.88 -14.32 15.33
N ASN A 193 11.59 -14.39 16.64
CA ASN A 193 11.36 -13.21 17.49
C ASN A 193 10.33 -12.22 16.87
N ASP A 194 10.65 -10.93 16.87
CA ASP A 194 9.83 -9.87 16.29
C ASP A 194 10.20 -9.54 14.83
N GLU A 195 11.07 -10.33 14.19
CA GLU A 195 11.47 -10.08 12.81
C GLU A 195 10.31 -10.32 11.84
N LYS A 196 10.23 -9.44 10.83
CA LYS A 196 9.22 -9.47 9.77
C LYS A 196 9.80 -10.05 8.49
N CYS A 197 8.96 -10.70 7.71
CA CYS A 197 9.32 -11.23 6.42
C CYS A 197 9.23 -10.12 5.35
N CYS A 198 10.37 -9.54 4.99
CA CYS A 198 10.44 -8.36 4.15
C CYS A 198 11.05 -8.65 2.79
N HIS A 199 10.53 -7.97 1.77
CA HIS A 199 11.06 -8.06 0.41
C HIS A 199 12.43 -7.37 0.33
N ASN A 200 13.45 -8.10 -0.12
CA ASN A 200 14.84 -7.60 -0.19
C ASN A 200 15.24 -7.13 -1.61
N GLY A 201 14.29 -7.08 -2.55
CA GLY A 201 14.50 -6.64 -3.92
C GLY A 201 14.37 -7.74 -4.97
N CYS A 202 14.55 -9.01 -4.58
CA CYS A 202 14.33 -10.14 -5.48
C CYS A 202 13.84 -11.43 -4.79
N GLY A 203 13.74 -11.42 -3.45
CA GLY A 203 13.11 -12.46 -2.65
C GLY A 203 12.62 -11.88 -1.32
N HIS A 204 12.52 -12.72 -0.31
CA HIS A 204 12.09 -12.33 1.03
C HIS A 204 13.01 -12.90 2.09
N ASP A 205 13.35 -12.07 3.07
CA ASP A 205 14.22 -12.43 4.17
C ASP A 205 13.70 -11.82 5.48
N CYS A 206 14.16 -12.35 6.60
CA CYS A 206 13.75 -11.89 7.91
C CYS A 206 14.56 -10.65 8.32
N PHE A 207 13.86 -9.55 8.61
CA PHE A 207 14.48 -8.32 9.06
C PHE A 207 13.83 -7.83 10.34
N ALA A 208 14.64 -7.24 11.22
CA ALA A 208 14.12 -6.48 12.34
C ALA A 208 13.21 -5.33 11.83
N PRO A 209 12.00 -5.18 12.37
CA PRO A 209 11.09 -4.12 11.96
C PRO A 209 11.60 -2.75 12.38
N THR A 210 11.27 -1.74 11.60
CA THR A 210 11.33 -0.33 12.04
C THR A 210 10.02 0.04 12.73
N GLN A 211 10.08 1.03 13.63
CA GLN A 211 8.88 1.62 14.25
C GLN A 211 8.03 2.36 13.22
#